data_AF-A0A382LM81-F1
#
_entry.id   AF-A0A382LM81-F1
#
_cell.length_a   1.000
_cell.length_b   1.000
_cell.length_c   1.000
_cell.angle_alpha   90.00
_cell.angle_beta   90.00
_cell.angle_gamma   90.00
#
_symmetry.space_group_name_H-M   'P 1'
#
loop_
_entity.id
_entity.type
_entity.pdbx_description
1 polymer ?
#
loop_
_entity_poly.entity_id
_entity_poly.type
_entity_poly.pdbx_seq_one_letter_code
_entity_poly.pdbx_strand_id
1 'polypeptide(L)'
;IDRLPEAVLLANADPEDADGDGISGRALMTNGRIGRFGHKASIPSFADFCADAFINEMGVTVNGLLADFAVEVDADSVSDPELADQDFVDLVFFSTHLAPPARSFPDNPSLRERINKGEDNFNDAGCASCHVSALNGDEGPVAAFSDFLLHDVANPDRLNVPEADAEPGEFRTAPLWGIRQTAPSLHDGSAETLRDAILLHFGEASPAKDAFNALSFDEQSKLIEFLLSL
;
A
#
# COMPACT_ATOMS: atom_id res chain seq x y z
N ILE A 1 7.84 -4.54 -4.69
CA ILE A 1 7.30 -3.24 -5.17
C ILE A 1 8.31 -2.55 -6.05
N ASP A 2 9.54 -2.33 -5.55
CA ASP A 2 10.59 -1.59 -6.27
C ASP A 2 10.91 -2.14 -7.68
N ARG A 3 10.88 -3.46 -7.84
CA ARG A 3 11.15 -4.15 -9.11
C ARG A 3 9.96 -4.25 -10.07
N LEU A 4 8.78 -3.73 -9.71
CA LEU A 4 7.64 -3.75 -10.63
C LEU A 4 7.88 -2.78 -11.79
N PRO A 5 7.75 -3.19 -13.06
CA PRO A 5 7.89 -2.27 -14.18
C PRO A 5 6.89 -1.12 -14.07
N GLU A 6 7.31 0.10 -14.44
CA GLU A 6 6.44 1.28 -14.42
C GLU A 6 5.16 1.07 -15.26
N ALA A 7 5.30 0.44 -16.42
CA ALA A 7 4.17 0.14 -17.30
C ALA A 7 3.12 -0.77 -16.64
N VAL A 8 3.51 -1.60 -15.67
CA VAL A 8 2.59 -2.49 -14.93
C VAL A 8 1.77 -1.69 -13.92
N LEU A 9 2.38 -0.70 -13.27
CA LEU A 9 1.66 0.21 -12.37
C LEU A 9 0.71 1.11 -13.18
N LEU A 10 1.21 1.71 -14.26
CA LEU A 10 0.44 2.61 -15.10
C LEU A 10 -0.70 1.92 -15.89
N ALA A 11 -0.65 0.61 -16.06
CA ALA A 11 -1.71 -0.13 -16.74
C ALA A 11 -3.05 -0.12 -16.00
N ASN A 12 -3.05 0.12 -14.68
CA ASN A 12 -4.26 0.26 -13.87
C ASN A 12 -4.61 1.72 -13.57
N ALA A 13 -3.83 2.68 -14.09
CA ALA A 13 -4.09 4.10 -13.84
C ALA A 13 -5.19 4.61 -14.76
N ASP A 14 -6.17 5.29 -14.17
CA ASP A 14 -7.25 5.99 -14.87
C ASP A 14 -7.49 7.36 -14.23
N PRO A 15 -6.53 8.30 -14.32
CA PRO A 15 -6.63 9.59 -13.64
C PRO A 15 -7.80 10.47 -14.11
N GLU A 16 -8.43 10.15 -15.24
CA GLU A 16 -9.52 10.93 -15.82
C GLU A 16 -10.88 10.21 -15.72
N ASP A 17 -10.95 9.09 -14.99
CA ASP A 17 -12.16 8.24 -14.85
C ASP A 17 -12.81 7.98 -16.23
N ALA A 18 -11.99 7.50 -17.16
CA ALA A 18 -12.36 7.37 -18.58
C ALA A 18 -13.46 6.33 -18.81
N ASP A 19 -13.58 5.34 -17.94
CA ASP A 19 -14.65 4.34 -17.97
C ASP A 19 -15.90 4.72 -17.15
N GLY A 20 -15.82 5.76 -16.31
CA GLY A 20 -16.93 6.33 -15.57
C GLY A 20 -17.39 5.46 -14.39
N ASP A 21 -16.51 4.61 -13.86
CA ASP A 21 -16.77 3.81 -12.66
C ASP A 21 -16.62 4.62 -11.35
N GLY A 22 -16.05 5.84 -11.44
CA GLY A 22 -15.86 6.76 -10.32
C GLY A 22 -14.55 6.57 -9.57
N ILE A 23 -13.61 5.78 -10.10
CA ILE A 23 -12.29 5.52 -9.53
C ILE A 23 -11.24 6.22 -10.42
N SER A 24 -10.51 7.17 -9.85
CA SER A 24 -9.54 8.00 -10.58
C SER A 24 -8.08 7.66 -10.24
N GLY A 25 -7.79 6.37 -10.12
CA GLY A 25 -6.49 5.85 -9.68
C GLY A 25 -5.32 6.43 -10.47
N ARG A 26 -4.33 7.03 -9.80
CA ARG A 26 -3.20 7.66 -10.47
C ARG A 26 -1.85 7.38 -9.82
N ALA A 27 -0.80 7.38 -10.65
CA ALA A 27 0.57 7.34 -10.15
C ALA A 27 1.03 8.76 -9.76
N LEU A 28 1.78 8.87 -8.67
CA LEU A 28 2.49 10.10 -8.31
C LEU A 28 3.89 10.09 -8.95
N MET A 29 4.31 11.24 -9.51
CA MET A 29 5.63 11.41 -10.08
C MET A 29 6.49 12.27 -9.16
N THR A 30 7.63 11.75 -8.70
CA THR A 30 8.60 12.49 -7.89
C THR A 30 9.94 12.53 -8.61
N ASN A 31 10.43 13.74 -8.92
CA ASN A 31 11.69 13.95 -9.65
C ASN A 31 11.80 13.14 -10.95
N GLY A 32 10.68 12.98 -11.67
CA GLY A 32 10.62 12.24 -12.93
C GLY A 32 10.59 10.72 -12.78
N ARG A 33 10.44 10.18 -11.56
CA ARG A 33 10.27 8.74 -11.28
C ARG A 33 8.89 8.47 -10.68
N ILE A 34 8.31 7.31 -10.97
CA ILE A 34 7.06 6.90 -10.29
C ILE A 34 7.35 6.68 -8.81
N GLY A 35 6.57 7.32 -7.97
CA GLY A 35 6.56 7.13 -6.54
C GLY A 35 5.87 5.81 -6.13
N ARG A 36 6.41 5.13 -5.11
CA ARG A 36 6.07 3.73 -4.78
C ARG A 36 5.89 3.46 -3.29
N PHE A 37 6.58 4.21 -2.45
CA PHE A 37 6.64 4.01 -1.01
C PHE A 37 6.04 5.18 -0.23
N GLY A 38 5.80 4.98 1.05
CA GLY A 38 5.01 5.89 1.89
C GLY A 38 3.50 5.69 1.73
N HIS A 39 2.73 6.40 2.55
CA HIS A 39 1.26 6.40 2.50
C HIS A 39 0.70 7.10 1.26
N LYS A 40 1.45 8.06 0.70
CA LYS A 40 1.05 8.86 -0.48
C LYS A 40 1.90 8.58 -1.72
N ALA A 41 2.59 7.44 -1.74
CA ALA A 41 3.45 7.04 -2.85
C ALA A 41 4.47 8.14 -3.24
N SER A 42 4.96 8.95 -2.31
CA SER A 42 5.81 10.11 -2.60
C SER A 42 7.27 9.73 -2.88
N ILE A 43 7.70 8.53 -2.46
CA ILE A 43 9.09 8.10 -2.51
C ILE A 43 9.30 7.04 -3.61
N PRO A 44 10.20 7.27 -4.60
CA PRO A 44 10.34 6.39 -5.78
C PRO A 44 10.93 5.01 -5.54
N SER A 45 11.85 4.85 -4.58
CA SER A 45 12.56 3.59 -4.39
C SER A 45 12.63 3.18 -2.92
N PHE A 46 12.94 1.90 -2.66
CA PHE A 46 13.05 1.43 -1.28
C PHE A 46 14.29 2.03 -0.59
N ALA A 47 15.38 2.22 -1.32
CA ALA A 47 16.57 2.90 -0.81
C ALA A 47 16.25 4.34 -0.43
N ASP A 48 15.54 5.08 -1.29
CA ASP A 48 15.07 6.43 -0.98
C ASP A 48 14.15 6.44 0.25
N PHE A 49 13.26 5.44 0.40
CA PHE A 49 12.36 5.33 1.54
C PHE A 49 13.10 5.09 2.85
N CYS A 50 14.13 4.23 2.84
CA CYS A 50 14.99 4.05 4.00
C CYS A 50 15.78 5.32 4.34
N ALA A 51 16.37 5.98 3.35
CA ALA A 51 17.16 7.19 3.55
C ALA A 51 16.32 8.34 4.14
N ASP A 52 15.10 8.52 3.65
CA ASP A 52 14.15 9.50 4.19
C ASP A 52 13.77 9.18 5.65
N ALA A 53 13.49 7.91 5.96
CA ALA A 53 13.15 7.49 7.33
C ALA A 53 14.33 7.64 8.30
N PHE A 54 15.56 7.38 7.87
CA PHE A 54 16.74 7.53 8.72
C PHE A 54 16.85 8.94 9.29
N ILE A 55 16.71 9.97 8.46
CA ILE A 55 16.79 11.34 8.96
C ILE A 55 15.52 11.78 9.66
N ASN A 56 14.34 11.52 9.10
CA ASN A 56 13.08 12.08 9.61
C ASN A 56 12.54 11.38 10.86
N GLU A 57 12.85 10.09 11.03
CA GLU A 57 12.34 9.29 12.16
C GLU A 57 13.43 8.98 13.19
N MET A 58 14.68 8.77 12.74
CA MET A 58 15.79 8.37 13.61
C MET A 58 16.81 9.48 13.87
N GLY A 59 16.83 10.53 13.04
CA GLY A 59 17.84 11.59 13.11
C GLY A 59 19.24 11.14 12.67
N VAL A 60 19.32 10.20 11.73
CA VAL A 60 20.59 9.62 11.26
C VAL A 60 20.89 10.04 9.84
N THR A 61 22.08 10.58 9.58
CA THR A 61 22.52 11.00 8.24
C THR A 61 23.05 9.83 7.41
N VAL A 62 22.79 9.89 6.10
CA VAL A 62 23.15 8.86 5.11
C VAL A 62 23.86 9.53 3.95
N ASN A 63 24.86 8.86 3.37
CA ASN A 63 25.58 9.36 2.21
C ASN A 63 24.64 9.63 1.01
N GLY A 64 24.63 10.87 0.51
CA GLY A 64 23.80 11.34 -0.61
C GLY A 64 24.05 10.66 -1.95
N LEU A 65 25.15 9.91 -2.09
CA LEU A 65 25.44 9.12 -3.30
C LEU A 65 24.69 7.78 -3.34
N LEU A 66 24.09 7.35 -2.22
CA LEU A 66 23.41 6.06 -2.11
C LEU A 66 21.90 6.14 -2.33
N ALA A 67 21.30 7.31 -2.10
CA ALA A 67 19.86 7.57 -2.27
C ALA A 67 19.61 9.08 -2.44
N ASP A 68 18.64 9.45 -3.29
CA ASP A 68 18.33 10.85 -3.60
C ASP A 68 17.63 11.58 -2.44
N PHE A 69 17.03 10.82 -1.52
CA PHE A 69 16.30 11.32 -0.35
C PHE A 69 17.16 11.35 0.91
N ALA A 70 18.45 11.01 0.81
CA ALA A 70 19.37 11.06 1.93
C ALA A 70 19.71 12.51 2.30
N VAL A 71 19.83 12.75 3.61
CA VAL A 71 20.45 13.96 4.15
C VAL A 71 21.86 13.58 4.59
N GLU A 72 22.85 14.13 3.91
CA GLU A 72 24.26 13.79 4.12
C GLU A 72 24.87 14.50 5.33
N VAL A 73 24.36 15.68 5.67
CA VAL A 73 24.90 16.54 6.74
C VAL A 73 23.77 17.13 7.54
N ASP A 74 23.87 17.10 8.86
CA ASP A 74 22.96 17.80 9.76
C ASP A 74 23.68 18.87 10.61
N ALA A 75 23.02 19.39 11.63
CA ALA A 75 23.52 20.49 12.46
C ALA A 75 23.78 20.07 13.90
N ASP A 76 24.20 18.82 14.11
CA ASP A 76 24.52 18.28 15.42
C ASP A 76 26.04 18.30 15.70
N SER A 77 26.52 17.51 16.66
CA SER A 77 27.95 17.46 17.04
C SER A 77 28.63 16.13 16.71
N VAL A 78 27.93 15.24 16.02
CA VAL A 78 28.40 13.96 15.53
C VAL A 78 29.00 14.15 14.12
N SER A 79 29.82 13.19 13.70
CA SER A 79 30.48 13.26 12.39
C SER A 79 29.57 12.64 11.33
N ASP A 80 29.35 13.40 10.26
CA ASP A 80 28.54 12.99 9.12
C ASP A 80 29.33 12.34 7.97
N PRO A 81 28.70 11.47 7.16
CA PRO A 81 27.41 10.83 7.45
C PRO A 81 27.56 9.82 8.61
N GLU A 82 26.55 9.73 9.47
CA GLU A 82 26.57 8.89 10.66
C GLU A 82 26.47 7.39 10.32
N LEU A 83 25.63 7.03 9.35
CA LEU A 83 25.50 5.64 8.89
C LEU A 83 26.55 5.32 7.83
N ALA A 84 27.33 4.26 8.07
CA ALA A 84 28.34 3.81 7.12
C ALA A 84 27.69 3.29 5.82
N ASP A 85 28.31 3.60 4.67
CA ASP A 85 27.80 3.22 3.35
C ASP A 85 27.44 1.73 3.23
N GLN A 86 28.31 0.85 3.73
CA GLN A 86 28.10 -0.59 3.65
C GLN A 86 26.93 -1.06 4.52
N ASP A 87 26.73 -0.45 5.69
CA ASP A 87 25.62 -0.80 6.58
C ASP A 87 24.28 -0.40 5.95
N PHE A 88 24.21 0.76 5.29
CA PHE A 88 23.04 1.17 4.52
C PHE A 88 22.75 0.22 3.36
N VAL A 89 23.77 -0.12 2.56
CA VAL A 89 23.64 -1.06 1.43
C VAL A 89 23.18 -2.44 1.92
N ASP A 90 23.76 -2.95 3.00
CA ASP A 90 23.40 -4.25 3.57
C ASP A 90 21.96 -4.26 4.12
N LEU A 91 21.52 -3.16 4.74
CA LEU A 91 20.15 -3.00 5.22
C LEU A 91 19.13 -2.99 4.08
N VAL A 92 19.39 -2.20 3.03
CA VAL A 92 18.54 -2.15 1.83
C VAL A 92 18.52 -3.51 1.14
N PHE A 93 19.67 -4.16 0.99
CA PHE A 93 19.78 -5.50 0.43
C PHE A 93 18.98 -6.51 1.25
N PHE A 94 19.22 -6.61 2.55
CA PHE A 94 18.51 -7.55 3.42
C PHE A 94 16.99 -7.37 3.32
N SER A 95 16.52 -6.14 3.45
CA SER A 95 15.08 -5.81 3.49
C SER A 95 14.38 -6.11 2.16
N THR A 96 15.03 -5.83 1.02
CA THR A 96 14.49 -6.11 -0.32
C THR A 96 14.51 -7.60 -0.68
N HIS A 97 15.18 -8.45 0.11
CA HIS A 97 15.21 -9.91 -0.05
C HIS A 97 14.30 -10.64 0.94
N LEU A 98 13.55 -9.92 1.78
CA LEU A 98 12.50 -10.50 2.61
C LEU A 98 11.28 -10.83 1.76
N ALA A 99 10.81 -12.07 1.84
CA ALA A 99 9.56 -12.47 1.20
C ALA A 99 8.36 -11.83 1.93
N PRO A 100 7.30 -11.43 1.21
CA PRO A 100 6.06 -11.01 1.86
C PRO A 100 5.43 -12.18 2.63
N PRO A 101 4.60 -11.90 3.66
CA PRO A 101 3.82 -12.93 4.33
C PRO A 101 3.00 -13.73 3.30
N ALA A 102 3.13 -15.06 3.35
CA ALA A 102 2.38 -15.92 2.45
C ALA A 102 0.89 -15.93 2.83
N ARG A 103 0.03 -16.02 1.81
CA ARG A 103 -1.38 -16.37 1.96
C ARG A 103 -1.49 -17.76 2.60
N SER A 104 -2.34 -17.88 3.60
CA SER A 104 -2.61 -19.12 4.31
C SER A 104 -3.78 -19.86 3.67
N PHE A 105 -3.62 -21.16 3.44
CA PHE A 105 -4.68 -22.04 2.97
C PHE A 105 -4.97 -23.09 4.04
N PRO A 106 -6.07 -22.95 4.80
CA PRO A 106 -6.37 -23.89 5.87
C PRO A 106 -6.74 -25.28 5.33
N ASP A 107 -6.35 -26.32 6.06
CA ASP A 107 -6.65 -27.72 5.71
C ASP A 107 -8.15 -28.04 5.76
N ASN A 108 -8.91 -27.30 6.59
CA ASN A 108 -10.35 -27.48 6.74
C ASN A 108 -11.07 -27.14 5.41
N PRO A 109 -11.70 -28.12 4.73
CA PRO A 109 -12.31 -27.88 3.41
C PRO A 109 -13.44 -26.85 3.44
N SER A 110 -14.25 -26.85 4.50
CA SER A 110 -15.35 -25.90 4.67
C SER A 110 -14.83 -24.47 4.87
N LEU A 111 -13.75 -24.30 5.64
CA LEU A 111 -13.13 -22.97 5.79
C LEU A 111 -12.52 -22.49 4.47
N ARG A 112 -11.89 -23.38 3.70
CA ARG A 112 -11.35 -23.03 2.38
C ARG A 112 -12.46 -22.64 1.38
N GLU A 113 -13.59 -23.32 1.40
CA GLU A 113 -14.75 -22.94 0.59
C GLU A 113 -15.27 -21.54 0.98
N ARG A 114 -15.30 -21.23 2.28
CA ARG A 114 -15.68 -19.89 2.76
C ARG A 114 -14.69 -18.81 2.33
N ILE A 115 -13.38 -19.08 2.40
CA ILE A 115 -12.33 -18.16 1.92
C ILE A 115 -12.48 -17.90 0.42
N ASN A 116 -12.69 -18.96 -0.39
CA ASN A 116 -12.90 -18.80 -1.82
C ASN A 116 -14.14 -17.95 -2.11
N LYS A 117 -15.24 -18.21 -1.40
CA LYS A 117 -16.45 -17.41 -1.55
C LYS A 117 -16.26 -15.97 -1.04
N GLY A 118 -15.40 -15.76 -0.05
CA GLY A 118 -14.99 -14.45 0.42
C GLY A 118 -14.21 -13.65 -0.62
N GLU A 119 -13.34 -14.31 -1.38
CA GLU A 119 -12.63 -13.71 -2.53
C GLU A 119 -13.61 -13.36 -3.65
N ASP A 120 -14.60 -14.22 -3.93
CA ASP A 120 -15.68 -13.87 -4.86
C ASP A 120 -16.44 -12.63 -4.39
N ASN A 121 -16.83 -12.58 -3.11
CA ASN A 121 -17.53 -11.43 -2.54
C ASN A 121 -16.67 -10.16 -2.59
N PHE A 122 -15.35 -10.27 -2.45
CA PHE A 122 -14.42 -9.15 -2.54
C PHE A 122 -14.38 -8.57 -3.96
N ASN A 123 -14.35 -9.45 -4.96
CA ASN A 123 -14.41 -9.06 -6.37
C ASN A 123 -15.79 -8.48 -6.72
N ASP A 124 -16.87 -9.16 -6.31
CA ASP A 124 -18.26 -8.75 -6.58
C ASP A 124 -18.63 -7.42 -5.91
N ALA A 125 -18.03 -7.13 -4.75
CA ALA A 125 -18.19 -5.84 -4.08
C ALA A 125 -17.41 -4.71 -4.75
N GLY A 126 -16.51 -4.99 -5.70
CA GLY A 126 -15.69 -3.97 -6.37
C GLY A 126 -14.42 -3.59 -5.60
N CYS A 127 -14.06 -4.29 -4.52
CA CYS A 127 -12.81 -4.02 -3.79
C CYS A 127 -11.58 -4.20 -4.70
N ALA A 128 -11.67 -5.13 -5.64
CA ALA A 128 -10.60 -5.47 -6.58
C ALA A 128 -10.31 -4.40 -7.64
N SER A 129 -11.10 -3.32 -7.73
CA SER A 129 -10.82 -2.21 -8.64
C SER A 129 -9.54 -1.46 -8.27
N CYS A 130 -9.27 -1.28 -6.97
CA CYS A 130 -7.98 -0.73 -6.47
C CYS A 130 -7.08 -1.84 -5.90
N HIS A 131 -7.66 -2.79 -5.16
CA HIS A 131 -6.93 -3.91 -4.57
C HIS A 131 -6.77 -5.08 -5.55
N VAL A 132 -6.18 -4.80 -6.72
CA VAL A 132 -6.01 -5.79 -7.79
C VAL A 132 -5.21 -7.01 -7.33
N SER A 133 -5.73 -8.21 -7.61
CA SER A 133 -5.25 -9.46 -7.01
C SER A 133 -3.76 -9.72 -7.25
N ALA A 134 -3.26 -9.43 -8.45
CA ALA A 134 -1.85 -9.54 -8.77
C ALA A 134 -1.42 -8.59 -9.89
N LEU A 135 -0.18 -8.11 -9.78
CA LEU A 135 0.52 -7.36 -10.82
C LEU A 135 1.56 -8.26 -11.49
N ASN A 136 1.60 -8.27 -12.82
CA ASN A 136 2.54 -9.11 -13.56
C ASN A 136 3.91 -8.41 -13.68
N GLY A 137 4.81 -8.68 -12.74
CA GLY A 137 6.19 -8.19 -12.80
C GLY A 137 7.10 -9.06 -13.66
N ASP A 138 8.34 -8.61 -13.87
CA ASP A 138 9.34 -9.32 -14.69
C ASP A 138 9.74 -10.68 -14.08
N GLU A 139 9.69 -10.81 -12.77
CA GLU A 139 10.00 -12.05 -12.03
C GLU A 139 8.75 -12.94 -11.80
N GLY A 140 7.60 -12.54 -12.33
CA GLY A 140 6.32 -13.24 -12.21
C GLY A 140 5.23 -12.43 -11.47
N PRO A 141 4.07 -13.07 -11.22
CA PRO A 141 2.95 -12.40 -10.56
C PRO A 141 3.27 -11.99 -9.12
N VAL A 142 2.98 -10.73 -8.82
CA VAL A 142 3.10 -10.13 -7.49
C VAL A 142 1.69 -9.97 -6.92
N ALA A 143 1.25 -10.97 -6.14
CA ALA A 143 -0.13 -11.07 -5.63
C ALA A 143 -0.39 -10.14 -4.43
N ALA A 144 -0.14 -8.84 -4.59
CA ALA A 144 -0.16 -7.83 -3.51
C ALA A 144 -1.55 -7.38 -3.08
N PHE A 145 -2.59 -7.67 -3.87
CA PHE A 145 -3.93 -7.10 -3.67
C PHE A 145 -3.86 -5.57 -3.56
N SER A 146 -3.18 -4.95 -4.53
CA SER A 146 -2.90 -3.52 -4.61
C SER A 146 -2.37 -3.18 -5.99
N ASP A 147 -2.85 -2.09 -6.56
CA ASP A 147 -2.32 -1.45 -7.76
C ASP A 147 -1.17 -0.47 -7.46
N PHE A 148 -0.95 -0.16 -6.19
CA PHE A 148 0.00 0.84 -5.68
C PHE A 148 -0.26 2.27 -6.18
N LEU A 149 -1.46 2.58 -6.66
CA LEU A 149 -1.86 3.91 -7.11
C LEU A 149 -2.46 4.72 -5.97
N LEU A 150 -2.53 6.04 -6.16
CA LEU A 150 -3.26 6.97 -5.30
C LEU A 150 -4.74 6.94 -5.63
N HIS A 151 -5.57 6.90 -4.58
CA HIS A 151 -7.02 6.98 -4.65
C HIS A 151 -7.56 7.87 -3.54
N ASP A 152 -8.56 8.70 -3.84
CA ASP A 152 -9.28 9.46 -2.81
C ASP A 152 -10.22 8.54 -2.01
N VAL A 153 -9.74 8.06 -0.87
CA VAL A 153 -10.46 7.08 -0.03
C VAL A 153 -10.60 7.50 1.42
N ALA A 154 -10.10 8.68 1.78
CA ALA A 154 -10.04 9.13 3.16
C ALA A 154 -11.32 9.83 3.61
N ASN A 155 -11.59 9.78 4.92
CA ASN A 155 -12.71 10.50 5.51
C ASN A 155 -12.49 12.02 5.37
N PRO A 156 -13.35 12.76 4.63
CA PRO A 156 -13.18 14.19 4.42
C PRO A 156 -13.37 15.03 5.71
N ASP A 157 -14.03 14.47 6.74
CA ASP A 157 -14.24 15.13 8.02
C ASP A 157 -13.04 15.00 8.97
N ARG A 158 -12.00 14.26 8.58
CA ARG A 158 -10.76 14.12 9.34
C ARG A 158 -9.66 15.01 8.78
N LEU A 159 -8.66 15.28 9.63
CA LEU A 159 -7.45 15.94 9.17
C LEU A 159 -6.67 14.98 8.29
N ASN A 160 -6.76 15.17 6.98
CA ASN A 160 -5.87 14.55 6.01
C ASN A 160 -4.85 15.60 5.55
N VAL A 161 -3.59 15.19 5.38
CA VAL A 161 -2.48 16.09 5.08
C VAL A 161 -2.05 15.85 3.63
N PRO A 162 -1.92 16.88 2.78
CA PRO A 162 -1.33 16.70 1.45
C PRO A 162 0.18 16.43 1.57
N GLU A 163 0.74 15.67 0.63
CA GLU A 163 2.17 15.37 0.59
C GLU A 163 2.65 15.36 -0.86
N ALA A 164 3.67 16.16 -1.17
CA ALA A 164 4.08 16.43 -2.55
C ALA A 164 2.86 16.85 -3.40
N ASP A 165 2.59 16.14 -4.50
CA ASP A 165 1.46 16.36 -5.39
C ASP A 165 0.24 15.47 -5.06
N ALA A 166 0.23 14.77 -3.92
CA ALA A 166 -0.94 14.01 -3.45
C ALA A 166 -1.88 14.92 -2.66
N GLU A 167 -3.15 14.94 -3.07
CA GLU A 167 -4.22 15.65 -2.38
C GLU A 167 -4.46 15.08 -0.98
N PRO A 168 -5.11 15.84 -0.08
CA PRO A 168 -5.34 15.39 1.29
C PRO A 168 -6.01 14.00 1.36
N GLY A 169 -7.06 13.78 0.58
CA GLY A 169 -7.85 12.54 0.58
C GLY A 169 -7.18 11.33 -0.10
N GLU A 170 -6.13 11.57 -0.87
CA GLU A 170 -5.48 10.53 -1.67
C GLU A 170 -4.50 9.71 -0.85
N PHE A 171 -4.65 8.38 -0.92
CA PHE A 171 -3.74 7.44 -0.31
C PHE A 171 -3.37 6.34 -1.28
N ARG A 172 -2.14 5.86 -1.18
CA ARG A 172 -1.67 4.70 -1.93
C ARG A 172 -2.44 3.48 -1.48
N THR A 173 -2.97 2.70 -2.41
CA THR A 173 -3.56 1.39 -2.09
C THR A 173 -2.54 0.53 -1.35
N ALA A 174 -2.76 0.27 -0.06
CA ALA A 174 -1.87 -0.54 0.74
C ALA A 174 -1.93 -2.01 0.28
N PRO A 175 -0.80 -2.73 0.15
CA PRO A 175 -0.83 -4.16 -0.14
C PRO A 175 -1.51 -4.91 1.01
N LEU A 176 -2.39 -5.86 0.70
CA LEU A 176 -3.11 -6.64 1.73
C LEU A 176 -2.31 -7.87 2.23
N TRP A 177 -1.04 -8.00 1.82
CA TRP A 177 -0.14 -9.02 2.34
C TRP A 177 -0.03 -8.97 3.86
N GLY A 178 -0.36 -10.08 4.52
CA GLY A 178 -0.24 -10.19 5.97
C GLY A 178 -1.20 -9.30 6.75
N ILE A 179 -2.26 -8.75 6.13
CA ILE A 179 -3.20 -7.81 6.76
C ILE A 179 -3.82 -8.39 8.05
N ARG A 180 -3.89 -9.73 8.17
CA ARG A 180 -4.30 -10.47 9.37
C ARG A 180 -3.48 -10.16 10.63
N GLN A 181 -2.28 -9.57 10.51
CA GLN A 181 -1.32 -9.38 11.59
C GLN A 181 -0.89 -7.92 11.81
N THR A 182 -1.46 -6.97 11.05
CA THR A 182 -0.98 -5.57 11.03
C THR A 182 -2.01 -4.58 11.57
N ALA A 183 -2.97 -5.04 12.37
CA ALA A 183 -3.91 -4.13 13.03
C ALA A 183 -3.17 -3.15 13.98
N PRO A 184 -3.67 -1.92 14.14
CA PRO A 184 -4.85 -1.34 13.50
C PRO A 184 -4.62 -0.95 12.02
N SER A 185 -5.72 -0.85 11.26
CA SER A 185 -5.72 -0.53 9.82
C SER A 185 -5.97 0.95 9.54
N LEU A 186 -5.87 1.33 8.26
CA LEU A 186 -5.87 2.70 7.71
C LEU A 186 -4.60 3.48 8.06
N HIS A 187 -4.37 4.59 7.35
CA HIS A 187 -3.17 5.41 7.50
C HIS A 187 -3.04 6.05 8.89
N ASP A 188 -4.16 6.23 9.59
CA ASP A 188 -4.24 6.85 10.91
C ASP A 188 -4.43 5.83 12.05
N GLY A 189 -4.43 4.54 11.74
CA GLY A 189 -4.64 3.47 12.72
C GLY A 189 -6.01 3.48 13.38
N SER A 190 -7.03 4.09 12.75
CA SER A 190 -8.33 4.28 13.38
C SER A 190 -9.28 3.08 13.32
N ALA A 191 -8.92 2.02 12.60
CA ALA A 191 -9.73 0.81 12.46
C ALA A 191 -9.09 -0.37 13.20
N GLU A 192 -9.66 -0.80 14.33
CA GLU A 192 -9.17 -1.96 15.09
C GLU A 192 -9.50 -3.30 14.40
N THR A 193 -10.57 -3.33 13.59
CA THR A 193 -10.99 -4.52 12.85
C THR A 193 -11.02 -4.27 11.34
N LEU A 194 -10.87 -5.35 10.57
CA LEU A 194 -10.98 -5.29 9.10
C LEU A 194 -12.39 -4.86 8.64
N ARG A 195 -13.44 -5.20 9.41
CA ARG A 195 -14.79 -4.74 9.12
C ARG A 195 -14.88 -3.21 9.27
N ASP A 196 -14.32 -2.66 10.35
CA ASP A 196 -14.29 -1.21 10.55
C ASP A 196 -13.45 -0.52 9.48
N ALA A 197 -12.33 -1.13 9.07
CA ALA A 197 -11.50 -0.62 8.00
C ALA A 197 -12.29 -0.47 6.69
N ILE A 198 -13.04 -1.50 6.28
CA ILE A 198 -13.91 -1.44 5.09
C ILE A 198 -14.96 -0.33 5.23
N LEU A 199 -15.61 -0.23 6.40
CA LEU A 199 -16.67 0.77 6.64
C LEU A 199 -16.15 2.21 6.72
N LEU A 200 -14.85 2.39 6.96
CA LEU A 200 -14.17 3.68 7.03
C LEU A 200 -13.47 4.06 5.70
N HIS A 201 -13.79 3.38 4.60
CA HIS A 201 -13.46 3.86 3.25
C HIS A 201 -14.48 4.90 2.75
N PHE A 202 -13.99 5.99 2.19
CA PHE A 202 -14.78 7.09 1.64
C PHE A 202 -14.40 7.33 0.17
N GLY A 203 -14.87 8.44 -0.41
CA GLY A 203 -14.54 8.84 -1.78
C GLY A 203 -14.82 7.74 -2.80
N GLU A 204 -13.81 7.44 -3.61
CA GLU A 204 -13.81 6.43 -4.68
C GLU A 204 -14.22 5.04 -4.19
N ALA A 205 -13.91 4.69 -2.94
CA ALA A 205 -14.21 3.39 -2.37
C ALA A 205 -15.63 3.29 -1.76
N SER A 206 -16.43 4.36 -1.82
CA SER A 206 -17.80 4.37 -1.27
C SER A 206 -18.73 3.31 -1.88
N PRO A 207 -18.76 3.09 -3.21
CA PRO A 207 -19.57 2.03 -3.81
C PRO A 207 -19.19 0.64 -3.29
N ALA A 208 -17.89 0.35 -3.13
CA ALA A 208 -17.42 -0.94 -2.65
C ALA A 208 -17.74 -1.17 -1.17
N LYS A 209 -17.58 -0.14 -0.34
CA LYS A 209 -18.05 -0.15 1.05
C LYS A 209 -19.56 -0.44 1.13
N ASP A 210 -20.36 0.26 0.33
CA ASP A 210 -21.82 0.11 0.37
C ASP A 210 -22.26 -1.29 -0.10
N ALA A 211 -21.59 -1.84 -1.12
CA ALA A 211 -21.78 -3.22 -1.56
C ALA A 211 -21.45 -4.23 -0.46
N PHE A 212 -20.32 -4.06 0.24
CA PHE A 212 -19.98 -4.88 1.41
C PHE A 212 -21.04 -4.79 2.51
N ASN A 213 -21.52 -3.58 2.81
CA ASN A 213 -22.52 -3.36 3.86
C ASN A 213 -23.88 -3.97 3.49
N ALA A 214 -24.20 -4.08 2.20
CA ALA A 214 -25.42 -4.73 1.71
C ALA A 214 -25.35 -6.28 1.75
N LEU A 215 -24.16 -6.88 1.88
CA LEU A 215 -24.01 -8.32 2.05
C LEU A 215 -24.65 -8.78 3.36
N SER A 216 -25.16 -10.02 3.37
CA SER A 216 -25.58 -10.65 4.63
C SER A 216 -24.40 -10.78 5.60
N PHE A 217 -24.68 -10.85 6.90
CA PHE A 217 -23.62 -11.00 7.91
C PHE A 217 -22.70 -12.20 7.65
N ASP A 218 -23.24 -13.31 7.15
CA ASP A 218 -22.43 -14.49 6.80
C ASP A 218 -21.54 -14.23 5.58
N GLU A 219 -22.04 -13.54 4.55
CA GLU A 219 -21.24 -13.17 3.37
C GLU A 219 -20.15 -12.15 3.69
N GLN A 220 -20.44 -11.15 4.55
CA GLN A 220 -19.41 -10.27 5.09
C GLN A 220 -18.34 -11.06 5.83
N SER A 221 -18.74 -12.03 6.66
CA SER A 221 -17.79 -12.84 7.43
C SER A 221 -16.90 -13.68 6.52
N LYS A 222 -17.41 -14.23 5.42
CA LYS A 222 -16.60 -14.91 4.40
C LYS A 222 -15.55 -13.99 3.78
N LEU A 223 -15.92 -12.74 3.43
CA LEU A 223 -14.97 -11.75 2.93
C LEU A 223 -13.87 -11.43 3.96
N ILE A 224 -14.25 -11.26 5.24
CA ILE A 224 -13.27 -11.08 6.31
C ILE A 224 -12.36 -12.31 6.47
N GLU A 225 -12.89 -13.53 6.36
CA GLU A 225 -12.09 -14.76 6.37
C GLU A 225 -11.11 -14.82 5.19
N PHE A 226 -11.50 -14.32 4.01
CA PHE A 226 -10.61 -14.15 2.87
C PHE A 226 -9.47 -13.18 3.19
N LEU A 227 -9.77 -11.99 3.71
CA LEU A 227 -8.74 -11.03 4.12
C LEU A 227 -7.81 -11.59 5.20
N LEU A 228 -8.36 -12.36 6.16
CA LEU A 228 -7.56 -13.04 7.18
C LEU A 228 -6.70 -14.19 6.64
N SER A 229 -6.99 -14.65 5.41
CA SER A 229 -6.12 -15.59 4.70
C SER A 229 -4.89 -14.92 4.11
N LEU A 230 -4.93 -13.60 3.86
CA LEU A 230 -3.85 -12.81 3.25
C LEU A 230 -2.76 -12.45 4.25
#